data_AF-A0A7S0WAZ8-F1
#
_entry.id   AF-A0A7S0WAZ8-F1
#
_cell.length_a   1.000
_cell.length_b   1.000
_cell.length_c   1.000
_cell.angle_alpha   90.00
_cell.angle_beta   90.00
_cell.angle_gamma   90.00
#
_symmetry.space_group_name_H-M   'P 1'
#
loop_
_entity.id
_entity.type
_entity.pdbx_description
1 polymer ?
#
loop_
_entity_poly.entity_id
_entity_poly.type
_entity_poly.pdbx_seq_one_letter_code
_entity_poly.pdbx_strand_id
1 'polypeptide(L)'
;DFDADGAEGLEYAHSRSAAMAQRGDGSSGSSYTGIEIAPNVFMLDKSMVYDLFGGVKVAAVAGRYDALSYEDASALGKSCAKTNGEVTEDDVREMKDCFDEMKKRDVIDIFLCRDWPAGTLEVHGREIGREAKSASSTGSPVARALALALSPRYHFAGSHPFFFEREPYINAKSDPSSSPWVTRFINLAGCANEDSEKWMHALKIEPGSTIDRALLCKIPPD
;
A
#
# COMPACT_ATOMS: atom_id res chain seq x y z
N ASP A 1 -7.16 27.87 4.36
CA ASP A 1 -7.66 27.19 3.15
C ASP A 1 -6.81 25.97 2.89
N PHE A 2 -7.26 24.83 3.41
CA PHE A 2 -6.75 23.53 2.95
C PHE A 2 -7.56 23.20 1.70
N ASP A 3 -6.89 22.91 0.58
CA ASP A 3 -7.52 22.34 -0.61
C ASP A 3 -8.02 20.92 -0.27
N ALA A 4 -9.22 20.86 0.33
CA ALA A 4 -9.80 19.63 0.87
C ALA A 4 -10.08 18.58 -0.22
N ASP A 5 -10.18 19.04 -1.47
CA ASP A 5 -10.59 18.23 -2.61
C ASP A 5 -9.42 17.91 -3.57
N GLY A 6 -8.21 18.45 -3.31
CA GLY A 6 -7.00 18.18 -4.09
C GLY A 6 -6.98 18.77 -5.51
N ALA A 7 -7.82 19.78 -5.77
CA ALA A 7 -7.97 20.40 -7.08
C ALA A 7 -6.68 21.08 -7.56
N GLU A 8 -5.96 21.76 -6.67
CA GLU A 8 -4.69 22.43 -6.99
C GLU A 8 -3.61 21.41 -7.39
N GLY A 9 -3.59 20.25 -6.72
CA GLY A 9 -2.67 19.18 -7.04
C GLY A 9 -2.92 18.57 -8.42
N LEU A 10 -4.20 18.44 -8.80
CA LEU A 10 -4.60 17.97 -10.12
C LEU A 10 -4.24 18.98 -11.22
N GLU A 11 -4.48 20.28 -10.98
CA GLU A 11 -4.08 21.35 -11.90
C GLU A 11 -2.56 21.38 -12.11
N TYR A 12 -1.78 21.23 -11.03
CA TYR A 12 -0.33 21.11 -11.10
C TYR A 12 0.09 19.92 -11.97
N ALA A 13 -0.49 18.75 -11.74
CA ALA A 13 -0.18 17.54 -12.51
C ALA A 13 -0.47 17.71 -14.01
N HIS A 14 -1.59 18.34 -14.36
CA HIS A 14 -1.94 18.64 -15.75
C HIS A 14 -0.95 19.62 -16.40
N SER A 15 -0.62 20.71 -15.70
CA SER A 15 0.36 21.69 -16.16
C SER A 15 1.74 21.07 -16.38
N ARG A 16 2.18 20.21 -15.46
CA ARG A 16 3.46 19.52 -15.53
C ARG A 16 3.54 18.55 -16.70
N SER A 17 2.48 17.77 -16.90
CA SER A 17 2.36 16.83 -18.03
C SER A 17 2.40 17.55 -19.38
N ALA A 18 1.70 18.68 -19.51
CA ALA A 18 1.72 19.50 -20.71
C ALA A 18 3.12 20.08 -21.00
N ALA A 19 3.81 20.55 -19.97
CA ALA A 19 5.17 21.09 -20.10
C ALA A 19 6.20 20.02 -20.51
N MET A 20 6.08 18.79 -20.00
CA MET A 20 6.94 17.66 -20.40
C MET A 20 6.70 17.26 -21.86
N ALA A 21 5.44 17.17 -22.30
CA ALA A 21 5.10 16.84 -23.69
C ALA A 21 5.68 17.86 -24.69
N GLN A 22 5.75 19.14 -24.32
CA GLN A 22 6.33 20.20 -25.17
C GLN A 22 7.86 20.19 -25.23
N ARG A 23 8.54 19.61 -24.23
CA ARG A 23 10.01 19.62 -24.13
C ARG A 23 10.68 18.46 -24.87
N GLY A 24 9.94 17.47 -25.36
CA GLY A 24 10.50 16.29 -26.03
C GLY A 24 11.45 15.47 -25.16
N ASP A 25 11.47 15.74 -23.85
CA ASP A 25 12.35 15.09 -22.88
C ASP A 25 11.68 13.79 -22.40
N GLY A 26 11.83 12.75 -23.22
CA GLY A 26 11.48 11.37 -22.86
C GLY A 26 12.53 10.70 -21.97
N SER A 27 13.50 11.43 -21.41
CA SER A 27 14.64 10.82 -20.71
C SER A 27 15.17 11.66 -19.54
N SER A 28 14.34 11.91 -18.54
CA SER A 28 14.84 12.09 -17.17
C SER A 28 14.79 10.72 -16.49
N GLY A 29 15.94 10.04 -16.42
CA GLY A 29 16.13 8.65 -16.00
C GLY A 29 15.84 8.35 -14.53
N SER A 30 14.61 8.60 -14.08
CA SER A 30 14.07 8.00 -12.88
C SER A 30 12.74 7.33 -13.21
N SER A 31 12.68 6.01 -13.07
CA SER A 31 11.54 5.15 -13.41
C SER A 31 10.36 5.30 -12.42
N TYR A 32 10.08 6.51 -11.94
CA TYR A 32 8.97 6.75 -11.03
C TYR A 32 7.70 6.90 -11.85
N THR A 33 6.86 5.87 -11.83
CA THR A 33 5.61 5.78 -12.62
C THR A 33 4.42 6.54 -12.00
N GLY A 34 4.65 7.39 -11.00
CA GLY A 34 3.61 8.17 -10.32
C GLY A 34 3.39 9.56 -10.91
N ILE A 35 2.27 10.19 -10.56
CA ILE A 35 1.88 11.53 -11.02
C ILE A 35 2.43 12.58 -10.03
N GLU A 36 3.28 13.50 -10.49
CA GLU A 36 3.74 14.63 -9.66
C GLU A 36 2.60 15.65 -9.48
N ILE A 37 2.09 15.80 -8.25
CA ILE A 37 0.97 16.70 -7.91
C ILE A 37 1.42 17.99 -7.21
N ALA A 38 2.67 18.04 -6.74
CA ALA A 38 3.35 19.24 -6.28
C ALA A 38 4.87 18.98 -6.33
N PRO A 39 5.75 20.00 -6.21
CA PRO A 39 7.19 19.78 -6.23
C PRO A 39 7.64 18.73 -5.21
N ASN A 40 8.20 17.62 -5.69
CA ASN A 40 8.61 16.45 -4.89
C ASN A 40 7.47 15.70 -4.18
N VAL A 41 6.23 15.85 -4.64
CA VAL A 41 5.06 15.10 -4.14
C VAL A 41 4.47 14.30 -5.30
N PHE A 42 4.55 12.98 -5.20
CA PHE A 42 4.11 12.05 -6.23
C PHE A 42 2.94 11.20 -5.72
N MET A 43 1.84 11.21 -6.46
CA MET A 43 0.71 10.31 -6.26
C MET A 43 1.01 8.97 -6.91
N LEU A 44 0.85 7.89 -6.14
CA LEU A 44 0.93 6.50 -6.61
C LEU A 44 -0.47 6.05 -7.02
N ASP A 45 -0.91 6.49 -8.20
CA ASP A 45 -2.28 6.33 -8.69
C ASP A 45 -2.56 4.92 -9.25
N LYS A 46 -1.51 4.23 -9.71
CA LYS A 46 -1.63 2.90 -10.30
C LYS A 46 -1.38 1.79 -9.29
N SER A 47 -2.15 0.72 -9.44
CA SER A 47 -1.98 -0.52 -8.69
C SER A 47 -0.79 -1.32 -9.23
N MET A 48 0.41 -1.04 -8.73
CA MET A 48 1.65 -1.65 -9.22
C MET A 48 2.79 -1.63 -8.18
N VAL A 49 3.89 -2.30 -8.51
CA VAL A 49 5.15 -2.27 -7.75
C VAL A 49 6.05 -1.17 -8.30
N TYR A 50 6.34 -0.19 -7.46
CA TYR A 50 7.21 0.94 -7.76
C TYR A 50 8.64 0.66 -7.31
N ASP A 51 9.59 0.93 -8.20
CA ASP A 51 11.02 0.88 -7.92
C ASP A 51 11.49 2.25 -7.45
N LEU A 52 11.61 2.42 -6.13
CA LEU A 52 12.05 3.66 -5.52
C LEU A 52 13.58 3.71 -5.33
N PHE A 53 14.09 4.90 -5.01
CA PHE A 53 15.51 5.14 -4.81
C PHE A 53 16.16 4.10 -3.88
N GLY A 54 17.37 3.67 -4.23
CA GLY A 54 18.10 2.66 -3.47
C GLY A 54 17.64 1.22 -3.73
N GLY A 55 16.69 0.98 -4.63
CA GLY A 55 16.22 -0.37 -4.98
C GLY A 55 15.13 -0.90 -4.06
N VAL A 56 14.50 -0.03 -3.27
CA VAL A 56 13.35 -0.35 -2.42
C VAL A 56 12.12 -0.58 -3.30
N LYS A 57 11.47 -1.73 -3.14
CA LYS A 57 10.24 -2.08 -3.87
C LYS A 57 9.01 -1.69 -3.06
N VAL A 58 8.17 -0.81 -3.60
CA VAL A 58 6.94 -0.36 -2.96
C VAL A 58 5.73 -0.81 -3.78
N ALA A 59 4.96 -1.77 -3.28
CA ALA A 59 3.64 -2.05 -3.83
C ALA A 59 2.65 -0.99 -3.33
N ALA A 60 1.83 -0.42 -4.20
CA ALA A 60 0.76 0.46 -3.79
C ALA A 60 -0.55 0.09 -4.49
N VAL A 61 -1.65 0.03 -3.73
CA VAL A 61 -3.01 -0.03 -4.25
C VAL A 61 -3.81 1.11 -3.62
N ALA A 62 -4.32 1.99 -4.47
CA ALA A 62 -5.13 3.12 -4.06
C ALA A 62 -6.59 2.71 -3.84
N GLY A 63 -7.31 3.55 -3.09
CA GLY A 63 -8.75 3.43 -2.90
C GLY A 63 -9.19 2.59 -1.70
N ARG A 64 -10.46 2.77 -1.33
CA ARG A 64 -11.15 2.04 -0.26
C ARG A 64 -11.90 0.84 -0.84
N TYR A 65 -12.03 -0.22 -0.07
CA TYR A 65 -12.91 -1.34 -0.38
C TYR A 65 -14.36 -0.97 -0.05
N ASP A 66 -15.22 -1.11 -1.05
CA ASP A 66 -16.66 -1.12 -0.91
C ASP A 66 -17.18 -2.41 -1.54
N ALA A 67 -17.95 -3.21 -0.79
CA ALA A 67 -18.36 -4.53 -1.26
C ALA A 67 -19.26 -4.47 -2.49
N LEU A 68 -20.17 -3.48 -2.56
CA LEU A 68 -21.11 -3.36 -3.66
C LEU A 68 -20.40 -2.92 -4.94
N SER A 69 -19.53 -1.94 -4.83
CA SER A 69 -18.73 -1.46 -5.97
C SER A 69 -17.73 -2.50 -6.44
N TYR A 70 -17.12 -3.27 -5.54
CA TYR A 70 -16.12 -4.28 -5.88
C TYR A 70 -16.74 -5.47 -6.64
N GLU A 71 -17.97 -5.89 -6.28
CA GLU A 71 -18.69 -6.98 -6.94
C GLU A 71 -19.29 -6.58 -8.30
N ASP A 72 -19.47 -5.28 -8.57
CA ASP A 72 -19.99 -4.79 -9.84
C ASP A 72 -18.91 -4.73 -10.92
N ALA A 73 -18.75 -5.85 -11.63
CA ALA A 73 -17.81 -5.97 -12.75
C ALA A 73 -18.23 -5.20 -14.02
N SER A 74 -19.38 -4.50 -14.03
CA SER A 74 -19.81 -3.73 -15.19
C SER A 74 -18.89 -2.52 -15.45
N ALA A 75 -18.82 -2.07 -16.71
CA ALA A 75 -18.02 -0.89 -17.05
C ALA A 75 -18.49 0.37 -16.30
N LEU A 76 -19.81 0.48 -16.04
CA LEU A 76 -20.38 1.58 -15.27
C LEU A 76 -19.99 1.47 -13.79
N GLY A 77 -20.13 0.28 -13.19
CA GLY A 77 -19.74 0.02 -11.80
C GLY A 77 -18.27 0.37 -11.54
N LYS A 78 -17.37 -0.11 -12.41
CA LYS A 78 -15.94 0.23 -12.35
C LYS A 78 -15.67 1.72 -12.48
N SER A 79 -16.37 2.41 -13.38
CA SER A 79 -16.22 3.87 -13.54
C SER A 79 -16.69 4.63 -12.30
N CYS A 80 -17.82 4.22 -11.70
CA CYS A 80 -18.33 4.78 -10.45
C CYS A 80 -17.36 4.54 -9.29
N ALA A 81 -16.87 3.30 -9.15
CA ALA A 81 -15.89 2.94 -8.13
C ALA A 81 -14.64 3.83 -8.21
N LYS A 82 -14.06 4.00 -9.40
CA LYS A 82 -12.92 4.90 -9.61
C LYS A 82 -13.22 6.35 -9.22
N THR A 83 -14.41 6.84 -9.56
CA THR A 83 -14.84 8.20 -9.20
C THR A 83 -14.99 8.37 -7.68
N ASN A 84 -15.41 7.31 -6.98
CA ASN A 84 -15.57 7.28 -5.53
C ASN A 84 -14.27 6.99 -4.77
N GLY A 85 -13.15 6.81 -5.47
CA GLY A 85 -11.88 6.41 -4.86
C GLY A 85 -11.97 5.01 -4.24
N GLU A 86 -12.65 4.09 -4.91
CA GLU A 86 -12.82 2.70 -4.48
C GLU A 86 -11.92 1.76 -5.30
N VAL A 87 -11.38 0.75 -4.62
CA VAL A 87 -10.58 -0.30 -5.27
C VAL A 87 -11.50 -1.23 -6.07
N THR A 88 -11.05 -1.63 -7.25
CA THR A 88 -11.77 -2.55 -8.13
C THR A 88 -11.05 -3.89 -8.27
N GLU A 89 -11.70 -4.90 -8.84
CA GLU A 89 -11.04 -6.16 -9.19
C GLU A 89 -9.90 -5.97 -10.20
N ASP A 90 -10.01 -4.98 -11.10
CA ASP A 90 -8.97 -4.67 -12.08
C ASP A 90 -7.70 -4.18 -11.38
N ASP A 91 -7.83 -3.34 -10.35
CA ASP A 91 -6.70 -2.87 -9.54
C ASP A 91 -5.96 -4.04 -8.85
N VAL A 92 -6.72 -4.99 -8.30
CA VAL A 92 -6.17 -6.17 -7.65
C VAL A 92 -5.48 -7.08 -8.65
N ARG A 93 -6.06 -7.24 -9.84
CA ARG A 93 -5.48 -8.03 -10.94
C ARG A 93 -4.19 -7.39 -11.44
N GLU A 94 -4.19 -6.09 -11.73
CA GLU A 94 -3.01 -5.34 -12.18
C GLU A 94 -1.85 -5.42 -11.16
N MET A 95 -2.16 -5.31 -9.86
CA MET A 95 -1.15 -5.48 -8.82
C MET A 95 -0.55 -6.90 -8.81
N LYS A 96 -1.38 -7.94 -8.95
CA LYS A 96 -0.91 -9.33 -8.99
C LYS A 96 -0.08 -9.61 -10.25
N ASP A 97 -0.55 -9.16 -11.40
CA ASP A 97 0.17 -9.29 -12.67
C ASP A 97 1.56 -8.61 -12.56
N CYS A 98 1.62 -7.38 -12.00
CA CYS A 98 2.87 -6.68 -11.77
C CYS A 98 3.79 -7.40 -10.76
N PHE A 99 3.21 -7.99 -9.71
CA PHE A 99 3.96 -8.80 -8.75
C PHE A 99 4.54 -10.07 -9.36
N ASP A 100 3.78 -10.75 -10.23
CA ASP A 100 4.21 -11.98 -10.91
C ASP A 100 5.35 -11.72 -11.92
N GLU A 101 5.43 -10.51 -12.47
CA GLU A 101 6.53 -10.06 -13.33
C GLU A 101 7.83 -9.75 -12.56
N MET A 102 7.77 -9.64 -11.22
CA MET A 102 8.96 -9.37 -10.41
C MET A 102 9.99 -10.49 -10.52
N LYS A 103 11.27 -10.13 -10.40
CA LYS A 103 12.34 -11.13 -10.39
C LYS A 103 12.19 -11.99 -9.14
N LYS A 104 12.46 -13.29 -9.25
CA LYS A 104 12.40 -14.23 -8.12
C LYS A 104 13.18 -13.80 -6.87
N ARG A 105 14.20 -12.94 -7.01
CA ARG A 105 15.01 -12.41 -5.87
C ARG A 105 14.43 -11.15 -5.24
N ASP A 106 13.52 -10.48 -5.93
CA ASP A 106 12.95 -9.23 -5.46
C ASP A 106 11.98 -9.51 -4.31
N VAL A 107 11.82 -8.52 -3.45
CA VAL A 107 11.02 -8.59 -2.23
C VAL A 107 10.22 -7.31 -2.17
N ILE A 108 8.92 -7.39 -1.88
CA ILE A 108 8.13 -6.21 -1.59
C ILE A 108 8.57 -5.67 -0.22
N ASP A 109 9.29 -4.56 -0.22
CA ASP A 109 9.75 -3.93 1.01
C ASP A 109 8.59 -3.26 1.74
N ILE A 110 7.76 -2.54 1.00
CA ILE A 110 6.63 -1.80 1.55
C ILE A 110 5.40 -2.10 0.70
N PHE A 111 4.29 -2.41 1.36
CA PHE A 111 2.96 -2.39 0.76
C PHE A 111 2.17 -1.23 1.37
N LEU A 112 1.68 -0.35 0.51
CA LEU A 112 0.81 0.77 0.86
C LEU A 112 -0.60 0.47 0.36
N CYS A 113 -1.57 0.48 1.27
CA CYS A 113 -2.97 0.55 0.89
C CYS A 113 -3.71 1.46 1.85
N ARG A 114 -4.93 1.86 1.48
CA ARG A 114 -5.75 2.69 2.36
C ARG A 114 -6.25 1.89 3.56
N ASP A 115 -6.82 0.72 3.30
CA ASP A 115 -7.67 0.05 4.27
C ASP A 115 -6.94 -0.94 5.17
N TRP A 116 -7.38 -0.98 6.42
CA TRP A 116 -6.97 -2.00 7.38
C TRP A 116 -7.35 -3.41 6.88
N PRO A 117 -6.45 -4.41 6.93
CA PRO A 117 -6.73 -5.76 6.45
C PRO A 117 -7.68 -6.54 7.37
N ALA A 118 -8.68 -7.21 6.79
CA ALA A 118 -9.51 -8.16 7.52
C ALA A 118 -8.66 -9.22 8.24
N GLY A 119 -9.06 -9.61 9.44
CA GLY A 119 -8.44 -10.75 10.15
C GLY A 119 -7.01 -10.49 10.64
N THR A 120 -6.55 -9.24 10.65
CA THR A 120 -5.21 -8.86 11.16
C THR A 120 -4.90 -9.45 12.55
N LEU A 121 -5.92 -9.59 13.41
CA LEU A 121 -5.80 -10.09 14.78
C LEU A 121 -6.30 -11.54 14.97
N GLU A 122 -6.53 -12.33 13.90
CA GLU A 122 -6.94 -13.73 14.05
C GLU A 122 -5.93 -14.57 14.85
N VAL A 123 -4.64 -14.22 14.78
CA VAL A 123 -3.54 -14.88 15.52
C VAL A 123 -2.65 -13.81 16.16
N HIS A 124 -3.08 -13.29 17.32
CA HIS A 124 -2.33 -12.30 18.09
C HIS A 124 -2.10 -12.79 19.52
N GLY A 125 -0.93 -12.51 20.09
CA GLY A 125 -0.50 -13.05 21.39
C GLY A 125 -0.81 -12.16 22.60
N ARG A 126 -1.19 -10.89 22.36
CA ARG A 126 -1.30 -9.86 23.40
C ARG A 126 -2.73 -9.34 23.58
N GLU A 127 -2.97 -8.64 24.68
CA GLU A 127 -4.22 -7.90 24.85
C GLU A 127 -4.26 -6.71 23.88
N ILE A 128 -5.36 -6.60 23.12
CA ILE A 128 -5.57 -5.54 22.13
C ILE A 128 -6.81 -4.72 22.48
N GLY A 129 -6.71 -3.40 22.30
CA GLY A 129 -7.80 -2.46 22.48
C GLY A 129 -9.01 -2.75 21.59
N ARG A 130 -10.19 -2.25 22.01
CA ARG A 130 -11.47 -2.46 21.32
C ARG A 130 -11.45 -1.97 19.86
N GLU A 131 -10.76 -0.87 19.60
CA GLU A 131 -10.73 -0.24 18.28
C GLU A 131 -10.03 -1.11 17.24
N ALA A 132 -8.84 -1.62 17.56
CA ALA A 132 -8.11 -2.53 16.68
C ALA A 132 -8.83 -3.89 16.50
N LYS A 133 -9.56 -4.38 17.51
CA LYS A 133 -10.45 -5.55 17.37
C LYS A 133 -11.57 -5.28 16.37
N SER A 134 -12.22 -4.11 16.47
CA SER A 134 -13.24 -3.68 15.51
C SER A 134 -12.67 -3.58 14.10
N ALA A 135 -11.56 -2.86 13.93
CA ALA A 135 -10.88 -2.67 12.65
C ALA A 135 -10.46 -4.00 12.00
N SER A 136 -9.97 -4.95 12.80
CA SER A 136 -9.65 -6.29 12.29
C SER A 136 -10.88 -7.08 11.87
N SER A 137 -12.03 -6.89 12.52
CA SER A 137 -13.27 -7.62 12.20
C SER A 137 -14.00 -7.07 10.99
N THR A 138 -13.91 -5.75 10.74
CA THR A 138 -14.54 -5.05 9.62
C THR A 138 -13.54 -4.62 8.55
N GLY A 139 -12.30 -5.11 8.63
CA GLY A 139 -11.24 -4.75 7.70
C GLY A 139 -11.52 -5.21 6.27
N SER A 140 -10.75 -4.69 5.34
CA SER A 140 -10.87 -5.01 3.92
C SER A 140 -10.39 -6.45 3.63
N PRO A 141 -11.24 -7.32 3.05
CA PRO A 141 -10.82 -8.64 2.58
C PRO A 141 -9.83 -8.53 1.40
N VAL A 142 -9.92 -7.45 0.60
CA VAL A 142 -8.99 -7.17 -0.50
C VAL A 142 -7.59 -6.86 0.04
N ALA A 143 -7.48 -5.98 1.04
CA ALA A 143 -6.20 -5.66 1.67
C ALA A 143 -5.58 -6.91 2.34
N ARG A 144 -6.40 -7.76 2.96
CA ARG A 144 -5.96 -9.07 3.49
C ARG A 144 -5.42 -9.96 2.38
N ALA A 145 -6.16 -10.13 1.29
CA ALA A 145 -5.77 -11.00 0.18
C ALA A 145 -4.46 -10.53 -0.48
N LEU A 146 -4.30 -9.21 -0.67
CA LEU A 146 -3.06 -8.63 -1.19
C LEU A 146 -1.90 -8.80 -0.22
N ALA A 147 -2.08 -8.55 1.09
CA ALA A 147 -1.02 -8.78 2.06
C ALA A 147 -0.56 -10.25 2.09
N LEU A 148 -1.51 -11.18 2.04
CA LEU A 148 -1.22 -12.60 1.93
C LEU A 148 -0.47 -12.92 0.64
N ALA A 149 -0.91 -12.41 -0.52
CA ALA A 149 -0.29 -12.68 -1.82
C ALA A 149 1.11 -12.06 -1.97
N LEU A 150 1.28 -10.80 -1.57
CA LEU A 150 2.52 -10.03 -1.76
C LEU A 150 3.57 -10.36 -0.69
N SER A 151 3.16 -10.78 0.51
CA SER A 151 4.04 -11.00 1.68
C SER A 151 5.05 -9.85 1.90
N PRO A 152 4.58 -8.61 2.04
CA PRO A 152 5.46 -7.46 2.15
C PRO A 152 6.23 -7.46 3.47
N ARG A 153 7.40 -6.84 3.53
CA ARG A 153 8.14 -6.69 4.80
C ARG A 153 7.46 -5.70 5.74
N TYR A 154 6.91 -4.62 5.19
CA TYR A 154 6.10 -3.64 5.89
C TYR A 154 4.78 -3.43 5.16
N HIS A 155 3.68 -3.38 5.90
CA HIS A 155 2.35 -3.10 5.38
C HIS A 155 1.78 -1.91 6.13
N PHE A 156 1.58 -0.80 5.42
CA PHE A 156 0.96 0.40 5.96
C PHE A 156 -0.47 0.56 5.50
N ALA A 157 -1.35 0.89 6.45
CA ALA A 157 -2.72 1.33 6.23
C ALA A 157 -3.00 2.66 6.96
N GLY A 158 -4.09 3.33 6.59
CA GLY A 158 -4.47 4.63 7.15
C GLY A 158 -5.97 4.88 7.19
N SER A 159 -6.81 3.85 7.14
CA SER A 159 -8.27 4.01 7.13
C SER A 159 -8.89 4.25 8.51
N HIS A 160 -8.12 4.09 9.59
CA HIS A 160 -8.59 4.24 10.96
C HIS A 160 -7.84 5.37 11.69
N PRO A 161 -8.49 6.08 12.63
CA PRO A 161 -7.95 7.32 13.21
C PRO A 161 -6.91 7.11 14.33
N PHE A 162 -6.52 5.88 14.64
CA PHE A 162 -5.62 5.56 15.76
C PHE A 162 -4.35 4.85 15.27
N PHE A 163 -3.24 5.00 16.00
CA PHE A 163 -2.04 4.24 15.69
C PHE A 163 -2.18 2.78 16.11
N PHE A 164 -1.69 1.87 15.27
CA PHE A 164 -1.57 0.48 15.64
C PHE A 164 -0.35 -0.17 15.00
N GLU A 165 0.39 -0.94 15.77
CA GLU A 165 1.49 -1.76 15.27
C GLU A 165 1.30 -3.19 15.75
N ARG A 166 1.13 -4.11 14.81
CA ARG A 166 0.97 -5.55 15.10
C ARG A 166 2.34 -6.17 15.41
N GLU A 167 2.35 -7.20 16.25
CA GLU A 167 3.49 -8.12 16.33
C GLU A 167 3.88 -8.64 14.93
N PRO A 168 5.18 -8.80 14.62
CA PRO A 168 5.60 -9.31 13.32
C PRO A 168 5.04 -10.72 13.05
N TYR A 169 4.68 -11.01 11.80
CA TYR A 169 4.12 -12.30 11.41
C TYR A 169 4.56 -12.74 10.03
N ILE A 170 4.34 -14.03 9.75
CA ILE A 170 4.52 -14.59 8.41
C ILE A 170 3.13 -14.76 7.80
N ASN A 171 2.97 -14.29 6.57
CA ASN A 171 1.76 -14.52 5.80
C ASN A 171 1.69 -16.00 5.40
N ALA A 172 0.74 -16.74 5.95
CA ALA A 172 0.52 -18.14 5.61
C ALA A 172 -0.08 -18.24 4.20
N LYS A 173 0.73 -18.66 3.23
CA LYS A 173 0.29 -18.93 1.86
C LYS A 173 0.00 -20.42 1.69
N SER A 174 -0.94 -20.73 0.81
CA SER A 174 -1.24 -22.11 0.40
C SER A 174 -0.12 -22.74 -0.42
N ASP A 175 0.71 -21.92 -1.09
CA ASP A 175 1.85 -22.38 -1.88
C ASP A 175 3.12 -22.57 -1.01
N PRO A 176 3.64 -23.81 -0.88
CA PRO A 176 4.88 -24.09 -0.15
C PRO A 176 6.13 -23.46 -0.78
N SER A 177 6.07 -23.06 -2.06
CA SER A 177 7.17 -22.40 -2.77
C SER A 177 7.27 -20.90 -2.47
N SER A 178 6.26 -20.37 -1.79
CA SER A 178 6.18 -18.96 -1.47
C SER A 178 7.14 -18.57 -0.35
N SER A 179 7.56 -17.31 -0.38
CA SER A 179 8.57 -16.84 0.55
C SER A 179 7.98 -16.44 1.91
N PRO A 180 8.49 -16.98 3.03
CA PRO A 180 7.95 -16.74 4.36
C PRO A 180 8.55 -15.47 4.99
N TRP A 181 8.44 -14.34 4.28
CA TRP A 181 8.93 -13.06 4.78
C TRP A 181 8.14 -12.61 6.01
N VAL A 182 8.85 -12.05 6.98
CA VAL A 182 8.23 -11.43 8.15
C VAL A 182 7.67 -10.07 7.76
N THR A 183 6.36 -9.95 7.91
CA THR A 183 5.55 -8.75 7.70
C THR A 183 5.32 -8.02 9.01
N ARG A 184 5.47 -6.70 8.98
CA ARG A 184 5.08 -5.76 10.05
C ARG A 184 3.91 -4.92 9.56
N PHE A 185 2.75 -5.08 10.19
CA PHE A 185 1.57 -4.28 9.88
C PHE A 185 1.50 -3.06 10.79
N ILE A 186 1.34 -1.88 10.20
CA ILE A 186 1.26 -0.59 10.88
C ILE A 186 0.06 0.19 10.32
N ASN A 187 -0.88 0.57 11.18
CA ASN A 187 -1.87 1.60 10.88
C ASN A 187 -1.39 2.94 11.44
N LEU A 188 -1.44 3.98 10.62
CA LEU A 188 -1.16 5.35 11.03
C LEU A 188 -2.46 6.12 11.22
N ALA A 189 -2.49 6.99 12.24
CA ALA A 189 -3.56 7.95 12.42
C ALA A 189 -3.48 9.10 11.39
N GLY A 190 -4.56 9.87 11.28
CA GLY A 190 -4.58 11.08 10.45
C GLY A 190 -3.60 12.14 10.95
N CYS A 191 -3.05 12.92 10.03
CA CYS A 191 -2.22 14.09 10.38
C CYS A 191 -3.06 15.11 11.17
N ALA A 192 -2.44 15.76 12.16
CA ALA A 192 -3.09 16.75 13.02
C ALA A 192 -4.39 16.25 13.70
N ASN A 193 -4.45 14.97 14.05
CA ASN A 193 -5.56 14.40 14.81
C ASN A 193 -5.62 15.00 16.25
N GLU A 194 -6.84 15.07 16.79
CA GLU A 194 -7.10 15.69 18.10
C GLU A 194 -6.51 14.87 19.27
N ASP A 195 -6.42 13.56 19.10
CA ASP A 195 -5.98 12.61 20.13
C ASP A 195 -4.44 12.50 20.24
N SER A 196 -3.69 13.26 19.43
CA SER A 196 -2.22 13.18 19.33
C SER A 196 -1.68 11.76 19.06
N GLU A 197 -2.50 10.94 18.39
CA GLU A 197 -2.15 9.62 17.91
C GLU A 197 -1.00 9.68 16.91
N LYS A 198 -0.17 8.63 16.89
CA LYS A 198 1.02 8.59 16.03
C LYS A 198 0.61 8.50 14.55
N TRP A 199 0.85 9.59 13.84
CA TRP A 199 0.55 9.77 12.41
C TRP A 199 1.78 9.68 11.50
N MET A 200 2.99 9.62 12.09
CA MET A 200 4.26 9.51 11.36
C MET A 200 5.08 8.32 11.87
N HIS A 201 5.71 7.59 10.94
CA HIS A 201 6.57 6.45 11.24
C HIS A 201 7.85 6.51 10.41
N ALA A 202 9.00 6.43 11.08
CA ALA A 202 10.30 6.47 10.44
C ALA A 202 10.88 5.05 10.36
N LEU A 203 11.38 4.67 9.19
CA LEU A 203 12.00 3.37 8.95
C LEU A 203 13.45 3.54 8.48
N LYS A 204 14.34 2.67 9.00
CA LYS A 204 15.64 2.40 8.38
C LYS A 204 15.50 1.14 7.53
N ILE A 205 15.39 1.31 6.21
CA ILE A 205 15.16 0.21 5.29
C ILE A 205 16.43 -0.05 4.47
N GLU A 206 16.97 -1.25 4.63
CA GLU A 206 17.83 -1.87 3.62
C GLU A 206 16.91 -2.61 2.62
N PRO A 207 17.08 -2.46 1.30
CA PRO A 207 16.26 -3.16 0.31
C PRO A 207 16.27 -4.68 0.51
N GLY A 208 15.11 -5.32 0.47
CA GLY A 208 14.98 -6.75 0.74
C GLY A 208 15.76 -7.62 -0.25
N SER A 209 16.03 -7.09 -1.45
CA SER A 209 16.85 -7.74 -2.47
C SER A 209 18.34 -7.85 -2.10
N THR A 210 18.84 -7.08 -1.12
CA THR A 210 20.23 -7.14 -0.63
C THR A 210 20.39 -7.90 0.69
N ILE A 211 19.27 -8.19 1.37
CA ILE A 211 19.27 -8.90 2.65
C ILE A 211 19.31 -10.42 2.42
N ASP A 212 20.07 -11.13 3.26
CA ASP A 212 20.03 -12.59 3.29
C ASP A 212 18.60 -13.09 3.55
N ARG A 213 18.11 -13.98 2.69
CA ARG A 213 16.77 -14.56 2.79
C ARG A 213 16.50 -15.22 4.13
N ALA A 214 17.52 -15.83 4.75
CA ALA A 214 17.37 -16.41 6.07
C ALA A 214 17.06 -15.35 7.15
N LEU A 215 17.50 -14.10 6.97
CA LEU A 215 17.18 -12.99 7.87
C LEU A 215 15.77 -12.43 7.61
N LEU A 216 15.30 -12.45 6.36
CA LEU A 216 13.93 -12.02 6.02
C LEU A 216 12.84 -12.87 6.69
N CYS A 217 13.15 -14.13 7.01
CA CYS A 217 12.23 -15.08 7.65
C CYS A 217 12.28 -15.06 9.19
N LYS A 218 13.25 -14.36 9.80
CA LYS A 218 13.41 -14.34 11.25
C LYS A 218 12.45 -13.35 11.88
N ILE A 219 11.49 -13.85 12.65
CA ILE A 219 10.67 -13.04 13.54
C ILE A 219 11.61 -12.48 14.63
N PRO A 220 11.76 -11.15 14.76
CA PRO A 220 12.55 -10.58 15.84
C PRO A 220 12.01 -11.04 17.20
N PRO A 221 12.88 -11.24 18.20
CA PRO A 221 12.42 -11.42 19.57
C PRO A 221 11.68 -10.14 20.04
N ASP A 222 10.67 -10.34 20.88
CA ASP A 222 9.93 -9.25 21.55
C ASP A 222 10.84 -8.41 22.47
#